data_AF-A0A1F8TEQ6-F1
#
_entry.id   AF-A0A1F8TEQ6-F1
#
_cell.length_a   1.000
_cell.length_b   1.000
_cell.length_c   1.000
_cell.angle_alpha   90.00
_cell.angle_beta   90.00
_cell.angle_gamma   90.00
#
_symmetry.space_group_name_H-M   'P 1'
#
loop_
_entity.id
_entity.type
_entity.pdbx_description
1 polymer ?
#
loop_
_entity_poly.entity_id
_entity_poly.type
_entity_poly.pdbx_seq_one_letter_code
_entity_poly.pdbx_strand_id
1 'polypeptide(L)'
;MTPTPTDTPTPTDTPTPRPAVSFDYTENPADLANEGRWIDVDLSEQKVVAYEGSDPVQTFIVSTGLPAHPTVTGQFRIYVKLRSTPMAGPGYYLPGVPFTMYFYKGYGLHGTYWHNNFGHPMSHGCVNLSIPDSEWLFGFASVGTLVNIHP
;
A
#
# COMPACT_ATOMS: atom_id res chain seq x y z
N MET A 1 -29.57 -30.75 -42.80
CA MET A 1 -28.72 -31.10 -41.64
C MET A 1 -28.15 -29.81 -41.10
N THR A 2 -28.44 -29.47 -39.85
CA THR A 2 -27.99 -28.21 -39.21
C THR A 2 -26.67 -28.49 -38.48
N PRO A 3 -25.60 -27.69 -38.65
CA PRO A 3 -24.36 -27.90 -37.91
C PRO A 3 -24.57 -27.61 -36.42
N THR A 4 -24.11 -28.51 -35.56
CA THR A 4 -24.09 -28.34 -34.11
C THR A 4 -23.10 -27.21 -33.76
N PRO A 5 -23.47 -26.24 -32.90
CA PRO A 5 -22.55 -25.23 -32.41
C PRO A 5 -21.44 -25.89 -31.58
N THR A 6 -20.19 -25.45 -31.80
CA THR A 6 -19.03 -25.86 -31.00
C THR A 6 -18.95 -24.97 -29.76
N ASP A 7 -18.92 -25.59 -28.58
CA ASP A 7 -18.71 -24.89 -27.31
C ASP A 7 -17.30 -24.26 -27.27
N THR A 8 -17.24 -22.93 -27.22
CA THR A 8 -16.00 -22.20 -26.94
C THR A 8 -15.67 -22.36 -25.45
N PRO A 9 -14.49 -22.87 -25.07
CA PRO A 9 -14.12 -22.98 -23.66
C PRO A 9 -14.05 -21.58 -23.05
N THR A 10 -14.72 -21.40 -21.90
CA THR A 10 -14.63 -20.19 -21.08
C THR A 10 -13.18 -20.02 -20.60
N PRO A 11 -12.57 -18.83 -20.74
CA PRO A 11 -11.26 -18.58 -20.14
C PRO A 11 -11.34 -18.86 -18.64
N THR A 12 -10.47 -19.74 -18.16
CA THR A 12 -10.33 -20.02 -16.73
C THR A 12 -9.65 -18.81 -16.09
N ASP A 13 -10.26 -18.23 -15.06
CA ASP A 13 -9.62 -17.21 -14.24
C ASP A 13 -8.32 -17.78 -13.68
N THR A 14 -7.17 -17.34 -14.21
CA THR A 14 -5.88 -17.59 -13.56
C THR A 14 -5.93 -16.82 -12.23
N PRO A 15 -5.96 -17.48 -11.05
CA PRO A 15 -5.88 -16.76 -9.81
C PRO A 15 -4.53 -16.03 -9.78
N THR A 16 -4.55 -14.71 -9.87
CA THR A 16 -3.36 -13.90 -9.57
C THR A 16 -2.91 -14.32 -8.17
N PRO A 17 -1.68 -14.85 -7.99
CA PRO A 17 -1.21 -15.27 -6.69
C PRO A 17 -1.38 -14.11 -5.71
N ARG A 18 -2.19 -14.29 -4.67
CA ARG A 18 -2.28 -13.31 -3.59
C ARG A 18 -0.86 -13.22 -3.01
N PRO A 19 -0.25 -12.02 -2.95
CA PRO A 19 1.10 -11.91 -2.46
C PRO A 19 1.22 -12.48 -1.05
N ALA A 20 2.35 -13.13 -0.75
CA ALA A 20 2.63 -13.64 0.58
C ALA A 20 2.52 -12.51 1.62
N VAL A 21 1.83 -12.79 2.72
CA VAL A 21 1.74 -11.90 3.89
C VAL A 21 2.61 -12.51 4.97
N SER A 22 3.52 -11.72 5.54
CA SER A 22 4.26 -12.06 6.76
C SER A 22 3.94 -11.04 7.84
N PHE A 23 3.76 -11.51 9.08
CA PHE A 23 3.62 -10.61 10.23
C PHE A 23 4.97 -10.33 10.91
N ASP A 24 6.05 -10.87 10.35
CA ASP A 24 7.41 -10.48 10.68
C ASP A 24 7.79 -9.22 9.91
N TYR A 25 8.61 -8.38 10.54
CA TYR A 25 9.20 -7.18 9.95
C TYR A 25 10.70 -7.14 10.31
N THR A 26 11.44 -6.25 9.65
CA THR A 26 12.83 -5.95 10.02
C THR A 26 13.01 -4.44 10.13
N GLU A 27 13.84 -4.00 11.07
CA GLU A 27 14.28 -2.62 11.21
C GLU A 27 15.64 -2.38 10.52
N ASN A 28 16.24 -3.43 9.95
CA ASN A 28 17.51 -3.35 9.25
C ASN A 28 17.30 -3.40 7.73
N PRO A 29 17.45 -2.28 7.01
CA PRO A 29 17.30 -2.23 5.55
C PRO A 29 18.20 -3.22 4.79
N ALA A 30 19.34 -3.61 5.36
CA ALA A 30 20.25 -4.57 4.72
C ALA A 30 19.63 -5.96 4.55
N ASP A 31 18.68 -6.34 5.42
CA ASP A 31 17.96 -7.63 5.32
C ASP A 31 17.08 -7.68 4.06
N LEU A 32 16.68 -6.52 3.54
CA LEU A 32 15.80 -6.37 2.37
C LEU A 32 16.55 -5.87 1.13
N ALA A 33 17.89 -5.84 1.15
CA ALA A 33 18.71 -5.32 0.05
C ALA A 33 18.49 -6.04 -1.30
N ASN A 34 18.00 -7.29 -1.27
CA ASN A 34 17.73 -8.08 -2.49
C ASN A 34 16.31 -7.88 -3.06
N GLU A 35 15.42 -7.12 -2.40
CA GLU A 35 14.05 -6.87 -2.90
C GLU A 35 14.01 -5.91 -4.11
N GLY A 36 15.13 -5.25 -4.40
CA GLY A 36 15.14 -4.17 -5.39
C GLY A 36 14.38 -2.97 -4.84
N ARG A 37 13.18 -2.68 -5.35
CA ARG A 37 12.34 -1.58 -4.84
C ARG A 37 11.40 -2.04 -3.75
N TRP A 38 11.50 -1.42 -2.58
CA TRP A 38 10.60 -1.65 -1.45
C TRP A 38 10.32 -0.37 -0.67
N ILE A 39 9.34 -0.46 0.22
CA ILE A 39 8.84 0.65 1.02
C ILE A 39 8.96 0.25 2.47
N ASP A 40 9.55 1.14 3.26
CA ASP A 40 9.63 1.04 4.71
C ASP A 40 8.64 2.03 5.35
N VAL A 41 7.97 1.60 6.41
CA VAL A 41 7.02 2.40 7.18
C VAL A 41 7.38 2.29 8.66
N ASP A 42 7.89 3.40 9.20
CA ASP A 42 8.24 3.54 10.61
C ASP A 42 7.07 4.21 11.35
N LEU A 43 6.42 3.44 12.23
CA LEU A 43 5.28 3.92 13.01
C LEU A 43 5.70 4.83 14.17
N SER A 44 6.90 4.70 14.72
CA SER A 44 7.39 5.58 15.79
C SER A 44 7.72 6.97 15.27
N GLU A 45 8.33 7.05 14.09
CA GLU A 45 8.77 8.30 13.48
C GLU A 45 7.72 8.93 12.56
N GLN A 46 6.64 8.20 12.25
CA GLN A 46 5.62 8.59 11.28
C GLN A 46 6.26 8.93 9.92
N LYS A 47 7.08 8.01 9.42
CA LYS A 47 7.80 8.15 8.17
C LYS A 47 7.55 7.00 7.22
N VAL A 48 7.64 7.31 5.94
CA VAL A 48 7.79 6.32 4.88
C VAL A 48 9.10 6.57 4.17
N VAL A 49 9.88 5.52 3.96
CA VAL A 49 11.11 5.58 3.18
C VAL A 49 10.98 4.64 1.98
N ALA A 50 11.22 5.17 0.79
CA ALA A 50 11.35 4.37 -0.42
C ALA A 50 12.82 3.94 -0.58
N TYR A 51 13.05 2.66 -0.84
CA TYR A 51 14.39 2.06 -0.95
C TYR A 51 14.61 1.41 -2.31
N GLU A 52 15.83 1.57 -2.85
CA GLU A 52 16.39 0.70 -3.90
C GLU A 52 17.55 -0.10 -3.30
N GLY A 53 17.35 -1.41 -3.12
CA GLY A 53 18.26 -2.26 -2.36
C GLY A 53 18.30 -1.80 -0.90
N SER A 54 19.49 -1.50 -0.38
CA SER A 54 19.67 -0.94 0.97
C SER A 54 19.67 0.60 0.98
N ASP A 55 19.58 1.24 -0.19
CA ASP A 55 19.80 2.68 -0.30
C ASP A 55 18.46 3.45 -0.28
N PRO A 56 18.28 4.41 0.65
CA PRO A 56 17.07 5.22 0.69
C PRO A 56 17.07 6.21 -0.47
N VAL A 57 16.00 6.21 -1.27
CA VAL A 57 15.85 7.10 -2.43
C VAL A 57 14.92 8.29 -2.16
N GLN A 58 13.99 8.16 -1.21
CA GLN A 58 13.11 9.25 -0.80
C GLN A 58 12.49 8.99 0.58
N THR A 59 12.23 10.06 1.33
CA THR A 59 11.59 10.00 2.66
C THR A 59 10.40 10.94 2.71
N PHE A 60 9.30 10.48 3.32
CA PHE A 60 8.07 11.23 3.46
C PHE A 60 7.66 11.28 4.94
N ILE A 61 7.12 12.42 5.37
CA ILE A 61 6.40 12.52 6.63
C ILE A 61 4.96 12.08 6.37
N VAL A 62 4.46 11.14 7.17
CA VAL A 62 3.14 10.51 6.96
C VAL A 62 2.27 10.59 8.21
N SER A 63 1.01 10.15 8.09
CA SER A 63 0.14 9.89 9.24
C SER A 63 -0.42 8.48 9.16
N THR A 64 -0.13 7.66 10.16
CA THR A 64 -0.57 6.26 10.22
C THR A 64 -1.82 6.11 11.12
N GLY A 65 -2.19 4.87 11.43
CA GLY A 65 -3.38 4.53 12.20
C GLY A 65 -3.34 5.00 13.65
N LEU A 66 -4.46 5.54 14.12
CA LEU A 66 -4.66 5.90 15.53
C LEU A 66 -4.53 4.67 16.45
N PRO A 67 -4.26 4.82 17.76
CA PRO A 67 -4.20 3.69 18.68
C PRO A 67 -5.46 2.81 18.70
N ALA A 68 -6.64 3.39 18.47
CA ALA A 68 -7.90 2.65 18.37
C ALA A 68 -8.08 1.93 17.01
N HIS A 69 -7.32 2.33 16.00
CA HIS A 69 -7.36 1.83 14.63
C HIS A 69 -5.94 1.68 14.06
N PRO A 70 -5.09 0.84 14.68
CA PRO A 70 -3.66 0.81 14.40
C PRO A 70 -3.37 0.34 12.97
N THR A 71 -2.29 0.87 12.39
CA THR A 71 -1.69 0.29 11.19
C THR A 71 -1.08 -1.07 11.52
N VAL A 72 -1.30 -2.05 10.65
CA VAL A 72 -0.76 -3.40 10.84
C VAL A 72 0.76 -3.42 10.65
N THR A 73 1.49 -4.14 11.50
CA THR A 73 2.92 -4.40 11.35
C THR A 73 3.17 -5.70 10.59
N GLY A 74 4.33 -5.80 9.95
CA GLY A 74 4.76 -6.93 9.15
C GLY A 74 5.18 -6.54 7.74
N GLN A 75 5.39 -7.57 6.92
CA GLN A 75 5.79 -7.47 5.53
C GLN A 75 4.62 -7.85 4.62
N PHE A 76 4.20 -6.89 3.81
CA PHE A 76 3.09 -7.01 2.88
C PHE A 76 3.54 -6.64 1.48
N ARG A 77 2.76 -6.98 0.45
CA ARG A 77 3.04 -6.53 -0.91
C ARG A 77 1.84 -5.82 -1.49
N ILE A 78 2.10 -4.72 -2.19
CA ILE A 78 1.06 -3.96 -2.89
C ILE A 78 0.36 -4.90 -3.86
N TYR A 79 -0.93 -5.15 -3.66
CA TYR A 79 -1.71 -6.06 -4.50
C TYR A 79 -2.55 -5.31 -5.54
N VAL A 80 -2.80 -4.02 -5.34
CA VAL A 80 -3.50 -3.18 -6.31
C VAL A 80 -3.09 -1.71 -6.18
N LYS A 81 -3.14 -1.01 -7.30
CA LYS A 81 -2.83 0.41 -7.41
C LYS A 81 -3.95 1.13 -8.17
N LEU A 82 -4.54 2.16 -7.58
CA LEU A 82 -5.65 2.93 -8.13
C LEU A 82 -5.30 4.42 -8.12
N ARG A 83 -5.40 5.09 -9.28
CA ARG A 83 -5.16 6.54 -9.37
C ARG A 83 -6.19 7.35 -8.57
N SER A 84 -7.41 6.84 -8.46
CA SER A 84 -8.49 7.43 -7.67
C SER A 84 -9.46 6.33 -7.24
N THR A 85 -9.84 6.30 -5.97
CA THR A 85 -10.83 5.35 -5.43
C THR A 85 -11.71 6.01 -4.38
N PRO A 86 -13.01 5.69 -4.29
CA PRO A 86 -13.77 6.03 -3.10
C PRO A 86 -13.27 5.20 -1.91
N MET A 87 -13.26 5.78 -0.71
CA MET A 87 -13.06 5.07 0.54
C MET A 87 -14.21 5.39 1.50
N ALA A 88 -14.75 4.37 2.15
CA ALA A 88 -15.90 4.51 3.05
C ALA A 88 -15.68 3.66 4.31
N GLY A 89 -16.23 4.14 5.43
CA GLY A 89 -16.24 3.43 6.70
C GLY A 89 -17.32 3.99 7.63
N PRO A 90 -17.45 3.46 8.85
CA PRO A 90 -18.41 3.99 9.81
C PRO A 90 -18.16 5.48 10.07
N GLY A 91 -19.12 6.32 9.67
CA GLY A 91 -19.05 7.77 9.88
C GLY A 91 -18.27 8.56 8.84
N TYR A 92 -17.77 7.97 7.74
CA TYR A 92 -17.11 8.73 6.68
C TYR A 92 -17.31 8.16 5.27
N TYR A 93 -17.28 9.06 4.30
CA TYR A 93 -17.20 8.76 2.86
C TYR A 93 -16.27 9.77 2.19
N LEU A 94 -15.21 9.27 1.58
CA LEU A 94 -14.14 10.06 0.95
C LEU A 94 -14.12 9.73 -0.54
N PRO A 95 -14.74 10.57 -1.39
CA PRO A 95 -14.71 10.35 -2.83
C PRO A 95 -13.33 10.66 -3.40
N GLY A 96 -12.87 9.81 -4.32
CA GLY A 96 -11.73 10.12 -5.17
C GLY A 96 -10.38 10.21 -4.46
N VAL A 97 -10.16 9.41 -3.41
CA VAL A 97 -8.87 9.30 -2.72
C VAL A 97 -7.78 8.96 -3.74
N PRO A 98 -6.77 9.82 -3.91
CA PRO A 98 -5.81 9.68 -5.00
C PRO A 98 -4.69 8.70 -4.67
N PHE A 99 -4.09 8.10 -5.71
CA PHE A 99 -2.86 7.32 -5.65
C PHE A 99 -2.85 6.21 -4.59
N THR A 100 -3.94 5.47 -4.51
CA THR A 100 -4.11 4.41 -3.51
C THR A 100 -3.34 3.14 -3.89
N MET A 101 -2.57 2.61 -2.95
CA MET A 101 -1.79 1.40 -3.05
C MET A 101 -2.15 0.47 -1.89
N TYR A 102 -3.06 -0.48 -2.11
CA TYR A 102 -3.46 -1.41 -1.06
C TYR A 102 -2.46 -2.56 -0.94
N PHE A 103 -2.10 -2.92 0.30
CA PHE A 103 -1.12 -3.97 0.61
C PHE A 103 -1.69 -5.07 1.51
N TYR A 104 -2.74 -4.80 2.30
CA TYR A 104 -3.36 -5.82 3.16
C TYR A 104 -4.83 -5.52 3.45
N LYS A 105 -5.77 -6.39 3.04
CA LYS A 105 -7.22 -6.14 3.19
C LYS A 105 -7.55 -4.69 2.73
N GLY A 106 -8.19 -3.86 3.56
CA GLY A 106 -8.46 -2.45 3.27
C GLY A 106 -7.33 -1.47 3.59
N TYR A 107 -6.17 -1.95 4.07
CA TYR A 107 -5.02 -1.12 4.41
C TYR A 107 -4.23 -0.77 3.15
N GLY A 108 -3.89 0.50 3.02
CA GLY A 108 -3.11 1.01 1.90
C GLY A 108 -2.38 2.30 2.22
N LEU A 109 -1.48 2.68 1.31
CA LEU A 109 -0.86 3.99 1.24
C LEU A 109 -1.65 4.85 0.26
N HIS A 110 -1.93 6.10 0.57
CA HIS A 110 -2.67 6.97 -0.36
C HIS A 110 -2.45 8.46 -0.08
N GLY A 111 -2.79 9.29 -1.07
CA GLY A 111 -2.83 10.74 -0.89
C GLY A 111 -4.02 11.15 -0.04
N THR A 112 -3.83 12.18 0.79
CA THR A 112 -4.81 12.61 1.79
C THR A 112 -5.10 14.10 1.64
N TYR A 113 -6.35 14.44 1.36
CA TYR A 113 -6.80 15.84 1.16
C TYR A 113 -7.57 16.42 2.36
N TRP A 114 -8.00 15.58 3.30
CA TRP A 114 -8.87 15.99 4.42
C TRP A 114 -8.12 16.43 5.68
N HIS A 115 -6.79 16.29 5.73
CA HIS A 115 -5.95 16.86 6.76
C HIS A 115 -4.52 17.10 6.26
N ASN A 116 -3.77 17.95 6.98
CA ASN A 116 -2.34 18.19 6.75
C ASN A 116 -1.48 17.89 8.00
N ASN A 117 -2.02 17.18 8.99
CA ASN A 117 -1.34 16.89 10.27
C ASN A 117 -0.31 15.73 10.17
N PHE A 118 0.53 15.77 9.12
CA PHE A 118 1.57 14.76 8.89
C PHE A 118 2.61 14.78 10.01
N GLY A 119 3.10 13.60 10.40
CA GLY A 119 3.99 13.42 11.56
C GLY A 119 3.25 12.95 12.82
N HIS A 120 1.92 12.78 12.73
CA HIS A 120 1.07 12.27 13.80
C HIS A 120 0.10 11.22 13.28
N PRO A 121 -0.24 10.18 14.06
CA PRO A 121 -1.30 9.24 13.69
C PRO A 121 -2.65 9.93 13.52
N MET A 122 -3.34 9.68 12.40
CA MET A 122 -4.60 10.33 12.04
C MET A 122 -5.59 9.40 11.33
N SER A 123 -5.18 8.20 10.93
CA SER A 123 -5.98 7.35 10.05
C SER A 123 -6.71 6.22 10.80
N HIS A 124 -7.55 5.48 10.07
CA HIS A 124 -8.16 4.22 10.54
C HIS A 124 -7.33 2.99 10.14
N GLY A 125 -6.02 3.15 9.97
CA GLY A 125 -5.07 2.08 9.67
C GLY A 125 -4.25 2.32 8.40
N CYS A 126 -4.76 3.09 7.43
CA CYS A 126 -4.02 3.47 6.23
C CYS A 126 -2.80 4.35 6.55
N VAL A 127 -1.86 4.42 5.61
CA VAL A 127 -0.74 5.35 5.66
C VAL A 127 -1.11 6.56 4.79
N ASN A 128 -1.33 7.70 5.44
CA ASN A 128 -1.73 8.95 4.80
C ASN A 128 -0.48 9.72 4.39
N LEU A 129 -0.36 10.01 3.09
CA LEU A 129 0.68 10.87 2.53
C LEU A 129 0.07 12.17 2.02
N SER A 130 0.91 13.21 1.85
CA SER A 130 0.51 14.36 1.04
C SER A 130 0.22 13.90 -0.39
N ILE A 131 -0.62 14.63 -1.13
CA ILE A 131 -0.96 14.23 -2.51
C ILE A 131 0.30 14.15 -3.40
N PRO A 132 1.21 15.16 -3.41
CA PRO A 132 2.44 15.07 -4.19
C PRO A 132 3.33 13.88 -3.81
N ASP A 133 3.48 13.60 -2.51
CA ASP A 133 4.29 12.47 -2.03
C ASP A 133 3.66 11.13 -2.44
N SER A 134 2.33 11.02 -2.35
CA SER A 134 1.61 9.83 -2.80
C SER A 134 1.72 9.61 -4.30
N GLU A 135 1.73 10.67 -5.10
CA GLU A 135 1.91 10.58 -6.55
C GLU A 135 3.31 10.07 -6.89
N TRP A 136 4.33 10.62 -6.23
CA TRP A 136 5.72 10.17 -6.39
C TRP A 136 5.87 8.69 -6.02
N LEU A 137 5.37 8.31 -4.83
CA LEU A 137 5.47 6.94 -4.34
C LEU A 137 4.69 5.96 -5.22
N PHE A 138 3.55 6.40 -5.76
CA PHE A 138 2.78 5.66 -6.74
C PHE A 138 3.54 5.48 -8.05
N GLY A 139 4.34 6.45 -8.50
CA GLY A 139 5.22 6.28 -9.65
C GLY A 139 6.39 5.32 -9.38
N PHE A 140 6.92 5.36 -8.16
CA PHE A 140 8.05 4.53 -7.73
C PHE A 140 7.69 3.04 -7.60
N ALA A 141 6.58 2.74 -6.94
CA ALA A 141 6.16 1.39 -6.60
C ALA A 141 5.47 0.68 -7.76
N SER A 142 5.44 -0.64 -7.73
CA SER A 142 4.65 -1.51 -8.62
C SER A 142 3.77 -2.46 -7.82
N VAL A 143 2.79 -3.10 -8.48
CA VAL A 143 2.12 -4.25 -7.86
C VAL A 143 3.19 -5.31 -7.58
N GLY A 144 3.22 -5.83 -6.35
CA GLY A 144 4.24 -6.75 -5.84
C GLY A 144 5.35 -6.08 -5.02
N THR A 145 5.49 -4.74 -5.05
CA THR A 145 6.45 -4.01 -4.22
C THR A 145 6.19 -4.30 -2.73
N LEU A 146 7.25 -4.67 -2.02
CA LEU A 146 7.23 -4.95 -0.59
C LEU A 146 6.96 -3.65 0.20
N VAL A 147 6.13 -3.77 1.23
CA VAL A 147 5.86 -2.76 2.25
C VAL A 147 6.19 -3.40 3.60
N ASN A 148 7.30 -2.99 4.19
CA ASN A 148 7.76 -3.39 5.51
C ASN A 148 7.25 -2.36 6.52
N ILE A 149 6.50 -2.79 7.53
CA ILE A 149 5.88 -1.91 8.52
C ILE A 149 6.32 -2.36 9.92
N HIS A 150 6.98 -1.49 10.65
CA HIS A 150 7.55 -1.77 11.96
C HIS A 150 7.19 -0.66 12.97
N PRO A 151 7.15 -0.99 14.27
CA PRO A 151 6.84 -0.03 15.32
C PRO A 151 7.84 1.12 15.39
#